data_AF-A0A3A0BMN5-F1
#
_entry.id   AF-A0A3A0BMN5-F1
#
_cell.length_a   1.000
_cell.length_b   1.000
_cell.length_c   1.000
_cell.angle_alpha   90.00
_cell.angle_beta   90.00
_cell.angle_gamma   90.00
#
_symmetry.space_group_name_H-M   'P 1'
#
loop_
_entity.id
_entity.type
_entity.pdbx_description
1 polymer ?
#
loop_
_entity_poly.entity_id
_entity_poly.type
_entity_poly.pdbx_seq_one_letter_code
_entity_poly.pdbx_strand_id
1 'polypeptide(L)'
;HRVSVREARDIIDNAAGLAARYGTRVIDVFERPEVKKIFLHDNWTPRQRTHQLRTLLYRERYPQLSSLEERFDELAKTLAGGKRLDIRPPKDFEGDDLTISFRANTSEEVTTILKTMNEAERRGLWEKLFALLQGENKVEDDF
;
A
#
# COMPACT_ATOMS: atom_id res chain seq x y z
N HIS A 1 -25.49 -7.75 1.11
CA HIS A 1 -24.51 -6.77 0.58
C HIS A 1 -24.14 -7.20 -0.83
N ARG A 2 -24.37 -6.36 -1.85
CA ARG A 2 -24.06 -6.65 -3.26
C ARG A 2 -22.77 -5.93 -3.65
N VAL A 3 -21.87 -6.64 -4.32
CA VAL A 3 -20.67 -6.05 -4.94
C VAL A 3 -21.13 -5.05 -6.01
N SER A 4 -20.54 -3.86 -6.05
CA SER A 4 -20.84 -2.88 -7.09
C SER A 4 -20.29 -3.32 -8.45
N VAL A 5 -20.89 -2.82 -9.54
CA VAL A 5 -20.41 -3.12 -10.89
C VAL A 5 -18.95 -2.69 -11.09
N ARG A 6 -18.56 -1.55 -10.49
CA ARG A 6 -17.17 -1.07 -10.51
C ARG A 6 -16.23 -2.04 -9.81
N GLU A 7 -16.60 -2.53 -8.63
CA GLU A 7 -15.76 -3.48 -7.88
C GLU A 7 -15.61 -4.81 -8.61
N ALA A 8 -16.68 -5.31 -9.23
CA ALA A 8 -16.62 -6.52 -10.06
C ALA A 8 -15.70 -6.32 -11.27
N ARG A 9 -15.76 -5.15 -11.92
CA ARG A 9 -14.90 -4.81 -13.05
C ARG A 9 -13.43 -4.79 -12.66
N ASP A 10 -13.07 -4.10 -11.57
CA ASP A 10 -11.69 -4.06 -11.08
C ASP A 10 -11.13 -5.47 -10.80
N ILE A 11 -11.96 -6.37 -10.23
CA ILE A 11 -11.56 -7.76 -9.96
C ILE A 11 -11.29 -8.52 -11.26
N ILE A 12 -12.17 -8.39 -12.25
CA ILE A 12 -12.02 -9.04 -13.55
C ILE A 12 -10.80 -8.49 -14.29
N ASP A 13 -10.58 -7.17 -14.28
CA ASP A 13 -9.45 -6.53 -14.94
C ASP A 13 -8.12 -6.98 -14.32
N ASN A 14 -8.06 -7.12 -13.00
CA ASN A 14 -6.87 -7.64 -12.32
C ASN A 14 -6.64 -9.13 -12.62
N ALA A 15 -7.69 -9.95 -12.59
CA ALA A 15 -7.59 -11.36 -12.94
C ALA A 15 -7.19 -11.56 -14.42
N ALA A 16 -7.69 -10.73 -15.34
CA ALA A 16 -7.32 -10.74 -16.74
C ALA A 16 -5.85 -10.33 -16.97
N GLY A 17 -5.38 -9.31 -16.26
CA GLY A 17 -3.96 -8.92 -16.29
C GLY A 17 -3.04 -10.06 -15.81
N LEU A 18 -3.42 -10.74 -14.73
CA LEU A 18 -2.70 -11.92 -14.24
C LEU A 18 -2.72 -13.07 -15.22
N ALA A 19 -3.90 -13.39 -15.77
CA ALA A 19 -4.08 -14.45 -16.75
C ALA A 19 -3.18 -14.22 -17.99
N ALA A 20 -3.14 -12.98 -18.50
CA ALA A 20 -2.27 -12.59 -19.60
C ALA A 20 -0.78 -12.74 -19.23
N ARG A 21 -0.37 -12.29 -18.03
CA ARG A 21 1.02 -12.40 -17.54
C ARG A 21 1.52 -13.86 -17.47
N TYR A 22 0.64 -14.79 -17.07
CA TYR A 22 1.00 -16.20 -16.87
C TYR A 22 0.59 -17.10 -18.05
N GLY A 23 -0.01 -16.56 -19.11
CA GLY A 23 -0.50 -17.35 -20.24
C GLY A 23 -1.63 -18.31 -19.88
N THR A 24 -2.43 -18.00 -18.85
CA THR A 24 -3.57 -18.82 -18.41
C THR A 24 -4.89 -18.14 -18.78
N ARG A 25 -6.04 -18.79 -18.54
CA ARG A 25 -7.35 -18.15 -18.67
C ARG A 25 -7.73 -17.46 -17.37
N VAL A 26 -8.65 -16.49 -17.46
CA VAL A 26 -9.19 -15.78 -16.28
C VAL A 26 -9.81 -16.75 -15.27
N ILE A 27 -10.52 -17.78 -15.74
CA ILE A 27 -11.12 -18.79 -14.86
C ILE A 27 -10.05 -19.54 -14.06
N ASP A 28 -8.89 -19.81 -14.65
CA ASP A 28 -7.80 -20.54 -13.99
C ASP A 28 -7.19 -19.71 -12.85
N VAL A 29 -7.32 -18.38 -12.88
CA VAL A 29 -6.93 -17.49 -11.75
C VAL A 29 -7.88 -17.67 -10.57
N PHE A 30 -9.18 -17.76 -10.81
CA PHE A 30 -10.17 -17.95 -9.73
C PHE A 30 -10.17 -19.38 -9.15
N GLU A 31 -9.66 -20.35 -9.92
CA GLU A 31 -9.52 -21.74 -9.48
C GLU A 31 -8.32 -21.98 -8.55
N ARG A 32 -7.42 -20.99 -8.41
CA ARG A 32 -6.21 -21.08 -7.58
C ARG A 32 -6.56 -21.34 -6.10
N PRO A 33 -5.79 -22.18 -5.38
CA PRO A 33 -6.05 -22.49 -3.99
C PRO A 33 -6.14 -21.26 -3.08
N GLU A 34 -5.30 -20.26 -3.30
CA GLU A 34 -5.23 -19.01 -2.53
C GLU A 34 -6.51 -18.19 -2.70
N VAL A 35 -7.04 -18.12 -3.93
CA VAL A 35 -8.29 -17.44 -4.24
C VAL A 35 -9.49 -18.20 -3.68
N LYS A 36 -9.51 -19.53 -3.81
CA LYS A 36 -10.57 -20.37 -3.22
C LYS A 36 -10.63 -20.25 -1.70
N LYS A 37 -9.48 -20.20 -1.02
CA LYS A 37 -9.41 -19.99 0.44
C LYS A 37 -10.13 -18.71 0.88
N ILE A 38 -10.07 -17.64 0.10
CA ILE A 38 -10.79 -16.38 0.38
C ILE A 38 -12.30 -16.58 0.34
N PHE A 39 -12.81 -17.30 -0.68
CA PHE A 39 -14.24 -17.55 -0.83
C PHE A 39 -14.80 -18.51 0.22
N LEU A 40 -14.00 -19.51 0.62
CA LEU A 40 -14.34 -20.54 1.59
C LEU A 40 -14.10 -20.12 3.04
N HIS A 41 -13.62 -18.91 3.30
CA HIS A 41 -13.37 -18.44 4.66
C HIS A 41 -14.69 -18.14 5.38
N ASP A 42 -15.12 -19.04 6.25
CA ASP A 42 -16.46 -19.02 6.90
C ASP A 42 -16.72 -17.75 7.71
N ASN A 43 -15.69 -17.19 8.35
CA ASN A 43 -15.83 -16.02 9.22
C ASN A 43 -15.80 -14.68 8.48
N TRP A 44 -15.67 -14.67 7.15
CA TRP A 44 -15.65 -13.43 6.38
C TRP A 44 -17.01 -13.10 5.79
N THR A 45 -17.45 -11.88 6.03
CA THR A 45 -18.57 -11.28 5.31
C THR A 45 -18.25 -11.17 3.81
N PRO A 46 -19.26 -11.12 2.93
CA PRO A 46 -19.05 -10.91 1.50
C PRO A 46 -18.17 -9.69 1.17
N ARG A 47 -18.27 -8.62 1.97
CA ARG A 47 -17.43 -7.42 1.81
C ARG A 47 -15.97 -7.70 2.14
N GLN A 48 -15.70 -8.42 3.23
CA GLN A 48 -14.33 -8.83 3.59
C GLN A 48 -13.73 -9.73 2.52
N ARG A 49 -14.47 -10.72 2.02
CA ARG A 49 -14.00 -11.59 0.92
C ARG A 49 -13.67 -10.79 -0.34
N THR A 50 -14.54 -9.86 -0.72
CA THR A 50 -14.31 -8.97 -1.89
C THR A 50 -13.06 -8.12 -1.73
N HIS A 51 -12.86 -7.52 -0.55
CA HIS A 51 -11.68 -6.73 -0.25
C HIS A 51 -10.40 -7.59 -0.33
N GLN A 52 -10.39 -8.75 0.32
CA GLN A 52 -9.25 -9.66 0.34
C GLN A 52 -8.89 -10.16 -1.06
N LEU A 53 -9.89 -10.49 -1.87
CA LEU A 53 -9.70 -10.87 -3.27
C LEU A 53 -9.07 -9.76 -4.10
N ARG A 54 -9.60 -8.53 -3.99
CA ARG A 54 -9.04 -7.36 -4.68
C ARG A 54 -7.57 -7.14 -4.29
N THR A 55 -7.28 -7.18 -3.00
CA THR A 55 -5.92 -6.99 -2.47
C THR A 55 -4.96 -8.06 -3.01
N LEU A 56 -5.36 -9.34 -2.97
CA LEU A 56 -4.55 -10.43 -3.49
C LEU A 56 -4.25 -10.25 -4.99
N LEU A 57 -5.27 -10.04 -5.81
CA LEU A 57 -5.10 -9.92 -7.26
C LEU A 57 -4.29 -8.67 -7.66
N TYR A 58 -4.48 -7.55 -6.96
CA TYR A 58 -3.69 -6.33 -7.19
C TYR A 58 -2.21 -6.56 -6.87
N ARG A 59 -1.90 -7.15 -5.71
CA ARG A 59 -0.52 -7.44 -5.28
C ARG A 59 0.21 -8.38 -6.23
N GLU A 60 -0.47 -9.44 -6.68
CA GLU A 60 0.14 -10.35 -7.66
C GLU A 60 0.37 -9.68 -9.01
N ARG A 61 -0.52 -8.75 -9.41
CA ARG A 61 -0.42 -8.07 -10.71
C ARG A 61 0.70 -7.06 -10.70
N TYR A 62 0.88 -6.33 -9.59
CA TYR A 62 1.85 -5.25 -9.43
C TYR A 62 2.82 -5.51 -8.26
N PRO A 63 3.63 -6.59 -8.29
CA PRO A 63 4.44 -6.98 -7.13
C PRO A 63 5.48 -5.93 -6.73
N GLN A 64 6.06 -5.23 -7.70
CA GLN A 64 7.04 -4.16 -7.43
C GLN A 64 6.36 -2.95 -6.79
N LEU A 65 5.20 -2.52 -7.32
CA LEU A 65 4.44 -1.40 -6.77
C LEU A 65 3.93 -1.73 -5.37
N SER A 66 3.42 -2.93 -5.13
CA SER A 66 2.97 -3.34 -3.80
C SER A 66 4.11 -3.45 -2.80
N SER A 67 5.30 -3.90 -3.22
CA SER A 67 6.48 -3.89 -2.34
C SER A 67 6.91 -2.46 -2.01
N LEU A 68 6.84 -1.55 -2.98
CA LEU A 68 7.14 -0.14 -2.78
C LEU A 68 6.14 0.53 -1.82
N GLU A 69 4.83 0.28 -2.03
CA GLU A 69 3.75 0.70 -1.14
C GLU A 69 4.00 0.25 0.31
N GLU A 70 4.36 -1.03 0.52
CA GLU A 70 4.62 -1.59 1.85
C GLU A 70 5.83 -0.94 2.52
N ARG A 71 6.96 -0.83 1.82
CA ARG A 71 8.18 -0.19 2.35
C ARG A 71 7.93 1.29 2.69
N PHE A 72 7.19 1.99 1.84
CA PHE A 72 6.79 3.36 2.09
C PHE A 72 5.95 3.48 3.35
N ASP A 73 4.90 2.66 3.48
CA ASP A 73 4.00 2.65 4.62
C ASP A 73 4.73 2.38 5.94
N GLU A 74 5.69 1.45 5.94
CA GLU A 74 6.51 1.11 7.11
C GLU A 74 7.40 2.27 7.53
N LEU A 75 8.08 2.92 6.59
CA LEU A 75 8.90 4.10 6.85
C LEU A 75 8.05 5.28 7.31
N ALA A 76 6.93 5.54 6.65
CA ALA A 76 6.00 6.60 7.00
C ALA A 76 5.43 6.43 8.42
N LYS A 77 5.07 5.19 8.81
CA LYS A 77 4.63 4.89 10.19
C LYS A 77 5.73 5.08 11.22
N THR A 78 6.95 4.62 10.89
CA THR A 78 8.13 4.80 11.74
C THR A 78 8.42 6.29 11.96
N LEU A 79 8.30 7.08 10.89
CA LEU A 79 8.48 8.52 10.90
C LEU A 79 7.40 9.20 11.73
N ALA A 80 6.13 8.85 11.51
CA ALA A 80 5.00 9.44 12.22
C ALA A 80 5.05 9.20 13.74
N GLY A 81 5.76 8.16 14.20
CA GLY A 81 6.00 7.93 15.63
C GLY A 81 4.71 7.78 16.45
N GLY A 82 3.65 7.27 15.83
CA GLY A 82 2.31 7.15 16.43
C GLY A 82 1.59 8.47 16.67
N LYS A 83 2.07 9.59 16.11
CA LYS A 83 1.43 10.90 16.19
C LYS A 83 0.37 11.06 15.09
N ARG A 84 -0.42 12.13 15.17
CA ARG A 84 -1.40 12.53 14.14
C ARG A 84 -0.72 13.16 12.91
N LEU A 85 0.31 12.49 12.42
CA LEU A 85 1.09 12.85 11.24
C LEU A 85 0.81 11.82 10.16
N ASP A 86 0.32 12.28 9.02
CA ASP A 86 -0.05 11.47 7.88
C ASP A 86 0.83 11.87 6.70
N ILE A 87 1.60 10.91 6.20
CA ILE A 87 2.57 11.09 5.11
C ILE A 87 2.11 10.19 3.98
N ARG A 88 1.85 10.79 2.82
CA ARG A 88 1.34 10.07 1.67
C ARG A 88 2.29 10.21 0.47
N PRO A 89 2.48 9.12 -0.29
CA PRO A 89 3.16 9.17 -1.56
C PRO A 89 2.26 9.86 -2.60
N PRO A 90 2.80 10.21 -3.79
CA PRO A 90 1.97 10.59 -4.90
C PRO A 90 1.07 9.43 -5.30
N LYS A 91 -0.04 9.73 -5.97
CA LYS A 91 -0.99 8.71 -6.38
C LYS A 91 -0.30 7.68 -7.28
N ASP A 92 -0.52 6.39 -7.00
CA ASP A 92 0.06 5.28 -7.74
C ASP A 92 1.61 5.33 -7.83
N PHE A 93 2.27 6.09 -6.93
CA PHE A 93 3.71 6.39 -6.95
C PHE A 93 4.18 7.08 -8.25
N GLU A 94 3.27 7.74 -8.97
CA GLU A 94 3.58 8.54 -10.16
C GLU A 94 3.86 9.99 -9.77
N GLY A 95 5.09 10.27 -9.33
CA GLY A 95 5.56 11.60 -8.93
C GLY A 95 6.76 11.56 -7.99
N ASP A 96 7.33 12.72 -7.70
CA ASP A 96 8.47 12.89 -6.78
C ASP A 96 8.12 13.72 -5.54
N ASP A 97 6.85 14.10 -5.37
CA ASP A 97 6.37 14.91 -4.26
C ASP A 97 5.75 14.07 -3.13
N LEU A 98 5.88 14.58 -1.90
CA LEU A 98 5.26 14.01 -0.70
C LEU A 98 4.18 14.95 -0.17
N THR A 99 3.03 14.38 0.18
CA THR A 99 2.01 15.12 0.94
C THR A 99 2.14 14.78 2.42
N ILE A 100 2.39 15.81 3.23
CA ILE A 100 2.45 15.69 4.69
C ILE A 100 1.29 16.48 5.29
N SER A 101 0.48 15.85 6.12
CA SER A 101 -0.64 16.49 6.80
C SER A 101 -0.72 16.10 8.27
N PHE A 102 -1.11 17.04 9.12
CA PHE A 102 -1.35 16.77 10.53
C PHE A 102 -2.52 17.58 11.07
N ARG A 103 -3.10 17.10 12.18
CA ARG A 103 -4.15 17.82 12.92
C ARG A 103 -3.73 17.99 14.37
N ALA A 104 -3.79 19.22 14.84
CA ALA A 104 -3.49 19.61 16.22
C ALA A 104 -4.63 20.46 16.78
N ASN A 105 -4.96 20.27 18.06
CA ASN A 105 -5.93 21.07 18.80
C ASN A 105 -5.25 22.08 19.73
N THR A 106 -3.95 21.93 19.97
CA THR A 106 -3.16 22.83 20.83
C THR A 106 -1.80 23.14 20.21
N SER A 107 -1.16 24.23 20.67
CA SER A 107 0.20 24.62 20.27
C SER A 107 1.27 23.58 20.63
N GLU A 108 1.06 22.86 21.72
CA GLU A 108 1.99 21.83 22.21
C GLU A 108 1.99 20.61 21.30
N GLU A 109 0.83 20.26 20.73
CA GLU A 109 0.70 19.21 19.73
C GLU A 109 1.47 19.57 18.46
N VAL A 110 1.35 20.81 17.97
CA VAL A 110 2.15 21.30 16.82
C VAL A 110 3.64 21.19 17.11
N THR A 111 4.07 21.65 18.28
CA THR A 111 5.49 21.59 18.70
C THR A 111 5.99 20.14 18.75
N THR A 112 5.17 19.21 19.23
CA THR A 112 5.52 17.78 19.30
C THR A 112 5.65 17.16 17.91
N ILE A 113 4.77 17.53 16.98
CA ILE A 113 4.82 17.07 15.60
C ILE A 113 6.08 17.59 14.90
N LEU A 114 6.40 18.89 15.05
CA LEU A 114 7.63 19.47 14.49
C LEU A 114 8.89 18.80 15.04
N LYS A 115 8.93 18.50 16.35
CA LYS A 115 10.04 17.73 16.95
C LYS A 115 10.17 16.33 16.35
N THR A 116 9.04 15.68 16.07
CA THR A 116 9.01 14.35 15.44
C THR A 116 9.58 14.41 14.02
N MET A 117 9.18 15.41 13.23
CA MET A 117 9.72 15.64 11.88
C MET A 117 11.22 15.94 11.89
N ASN A 118 11.68 16.72 12.88
CA ASN A 118 13.09 17.05 13.04
C ASN A 118 13.93 15.83 13.47
N GLU A 119 13.40 14.98 14.35
CA GLU A 119 14.07 13.75 14.72
C GLU A 119 14.15 12.76 13.54
N ALA A 120 13.12 12.72 12.70
CA ALA A 120 13.14 11.95 11.46
C ALA A 120 14.20 12.43 10.47
N GLU A 121 14.42 13.75 10.38
CA GLU A 121 15.49 14.36 9.58
C GLU A 121 16.87 13.96 10.09
N ARG A 122 17.12 14.07 11.40
CA ARG A 122 18.36 13.60 12.01
C ARG A 122 18.65 12.10 11.80
N ARG A 123 17.61 11.30 11.60
CA ARG A 123 17.70 9.85 11.33
C ARG A 123 17.76 9.50 9.84
N GLY A 124 17.76 10.50 8.95
CA GLY A 124 17.78 10.29 7.49
C GLY A 124 16.51 9.63 6.95
N LEU A 125 15.39 9.66 7.68
CA LEU A 125 14.16 8.98 7.26
C LEU A 125 13.48 9.66 6.06
N TRP A 126 13.60 10.99 5.95
CA TRP A 126 13.09 11.73 4.80
C TRP A 126 13.85 11.38 3.52
N GLU A 127 15.17 11.30 3.58
CA GLU A 127 16.01 10.88 2.44
C GLU A 127 15.62 9.49 1.97
N LYS A 128 15.43 8.54 2.90
CA LYS A 128 14.96 7.19 2.59
C LYS A 128 13.58 7.18 1.92
N LEU A 129 12.65 8.02 2.37
CA LEU A 129 11.33 8.14 1.75
C LEU A 129 11.42 8.67 0.32
N PHE A 130 12.22 9.70 0.07
CA PHE A 130 12.41 10.24 -1.29
C PHE A 130 13.16 9.28 -2.20
N ALA A 131 14.16 8.55 -1.70
CA ALA A 131 14.84 7.50 -2.46
C ALA A 131 13.87 6.42 -2.96
N LEU A 132 12.90 6.02 -2.12
CA LEU A 132 11.84 5.10 -2.54
C LEU A 132 10.99 5.68 -3.68
N LEU A 133 10.58 6.95 -3.62
CA LEU A 133 9.78 7.58 -4.68
C LEU A 133 10.54 7.68 -6.01
N GLN A 134 11.84 7.93 -5.95
CA GLN A 134 12.69 8.07 -7.13
C GLN A 134 13.08 6.73 -7.76
N GLY A 135 12.62 5.61 -7.19
CA GLY A 135 13.03 4.27 -7.62
C GLY A 135 14.50 3.99 -7.36
N GLU A 136 15.16 4.82 -6.56
CA GLU A 136 16.52 4.59 -6.09
C GLU A 136 16.46 3.50 -5.02
N ASN A 137 16.52 2.24 -5.46
CA ASN A 137 16.95 1.12 -4.62
C ASN A 137 18.44 1.33 -4.26
N LYS A 138 18.73 2.34 -3.45
CA LYS A 138 19.99 2.50 -2.74
C LYS A 138 19.71 2.48 -1.26
N VAL A 139 19.48 1.29 -0.72
CA VAL A 139 20.11 0.90 0.54
C VAL A 139 20.40 -0.59 0.38
N GLU A 140 21.66 -0.89 0.10
CA GLU A 140 22.28 -2.18 0.35
C GLU A 140 21.85 -2.66 1.74
N ASP A 141 21.50 -3.94 1.82
CA ASP A 141 21.58 -4.69 3.07
C ASP A 141 22.99 -4.46 3.64
N ASP A 142 23.13 -3.53 4.57
CA ASP A 142 24.33 -3.40 5.37
C ASP A 142 23.94 -3.05 6.82
N PHE A 143 24.19 -4.07 7.66
CA PHE A 143 24.18 -4.18 9.13
C PHE A 143 22.88 -4.58 9.83
#